data_AF-A0A1A8V6E0-F1
#
_entry.id   AF-A0A1A8V6E0-F1
#
_cell.length_a   1.000
_cell.length_b   1.000
_cell.length_c   1.000
_cell.angle_alpha   90.00
_cell.angle_beta   90.00
_cell.angle_gamma   90.00
#
_symmetry.space_group_name_H-M   'P 1'
#
loop_
_entity.id
_entity.type
_entity.pdbx_description
1 polymer ?
#
loop_
_entity_poly.entity_id
_entity_poly.type
_entity_poly.pdbx_seq_one_letter_code
_entity_poly.pdbx_strand_id
1 'polypeptide(L)'
;LKDHNLSVHYFCLLTSNGIYQRGEEDEGVFGFLVEDIKQEVRRSSRLRCVGCKKKGACVGCNITNCRKTVHYPCGRKHKFISQ
;
A
#
# COMPACT_ATOMS: atom_id res chain seq x y z
N LEU A 1 13.17 -8.71 4.11
CA LEU A 1 13.69 -7.53 3.36
C LEU A 1 14.90 -6.84 4.03
N LYS A 2 15.52 -7.41 5.08
CA LYS A 2 16.64 -6.76 5.79
C LYS A 2 17.83 -6.48 4.85
N ASP A 3 18.08 -7.36 3.90
CA ASP A 3 19.13 -7.20 2.87
C ASP A 3 18.89 -6.00 1.93
N HIS A 4 17.64 -5.50 1.89
CA HIS A 4 17.25 -4.32 1.14
C HIS A 4 16.94 -3.10 2.01
N ASN A 5 17.20 -3.18 3.33
CA ASN A 5 16.90 -2.14 4.32
C ASN A 5 15.45 -1.59 4.22
N LEU A 6 14.49 -2.48 4.00
CA LEU A 6 13.09 -2.14 3.77
C LEU A 6 12.19 -2.79 4.83
N SER A 7 11.27 -2.00 5.40
CA SER A 7 10.27 -2.47 6.35
C SER A 7 8.89 -1.95 5.93
N VAL A 8 7.93 -2.86 5.80
CA VAL A 8 6.55 -2.57 5.41
C VAL A 8 5.60 -3.41 6.26
N HIS A 9 4.43 -2.86 6.58
CA HIS A 9 3.37 -3.67 7.19
C HIS A 9 2.68 -4.52 6.13
N TYR A 10 2.50 -5.80 6.41
CA TYR A 10 1.86 -6.74 5.47
C TYR A 10 0.48 -6.26 4.99
N PHE A 11 -0.40 -5.83 5.89
CA PHE A 11 -1.72 -5.32 5.50
C PHE A 11 -1.68 -4.04 4.66
N CYS A 12 -0.65 -3.19 4.81
CA CYS A 12 -0.48 -2.02 3.94
C CYS A 12 -0.08 -2.43 2.53
N LEU A 13 0.62 -3.57 2.38
CA LEU A 13 1.00 -4.13 1.10
C LEU A 13 -0.21 -4.76 0.41
N LEU A 14 -0.91 -5.63 1.15
CA LEU A 14 -2.08 -6.36 0.68
C LEU A 14 -3.22 -5.44 0.21
N THR A 15 -3.43 -4.31 0.89
CA THR A 15 -4.52 -3.37 0.58
C THR A 15 -4.13 -2.24 -0.36
N SER A 16 -2.90 -2.25 -0.89
CA SER A 16 -2.44 -1.19 -1.79
C SER A 16 -2.92 -1.41 -3.23
N ASN A 17 -3.40 -0.35 -3.88
CA ASN A 17 -3.87 -0.41 -5.27
C ASN A 17 -2.76 -0.43 -6.33
N GLY A 18 -1.51 -0.15 -5.97
CA GLY A 18 -0.41 -0.01 -6.93
C GLY A 18 0.55 -1.21 -6.98
N ILE A 19 0.20 -2.32 -6.34
CA ILE A 19 1.04 -3.50 -6.23
C ILE A 19 0.22 -4.78 -6.46
N TYR A 20 0.85 -5.77 -7.10
CA TYR A 20 0.25 -7.06 -7.41
C TYR A 20 1.22 -8.17 -6.96
N GLN A 21 0.68 -9.30 -6.50
CA GLN A 21 1.46 -10.50 -6.24
C GLN A 21 1.79 -11.13 -7.59
N ARG A 22 3.06 -11.03 -7.99
CA ARG A 22 3.54 -11.53 -9.28
C ARG A 22 4.53 -12.70 -9.14
N GLY A 23 5.06 -12.91 -7.94
CA GLY A 23 5.88 -14.08 -7.61
C GLY A 23 5.04 -15.21 -7.04
N GLU A 24 5.69 -16.35 -6.85
CA GLU A 24 5.12 -17.52 -6.16
C GLU A 24 4.97 -17.26 -4.65
N GLU A 25 4.20 -18.09 -3.95
CA GLU A 25 3.90 -17.89 -2.51
C GLU A 25 5.16 -17.82 -1.63
N ASP A 26 6.23 -18.51 -2.00
CA ASP A 26 7.51 -18.56 -1.29
C ASP A 26 8.49 -17.44 -1.71
N GLU A 27 8.13 -16.62 -2.71
CA GLU A 27 8.95 -15.51 -3.18
C GLU A 27 8.64 -14.18 -2.46
N GLY A 28 9.71 -13.41 -2.18
CA GLY A 28 9.60 -12.06 -1.66
C GLY A 28 8.87 -12.00 -0.31
N VAL A 29 7.72 -11.33 -0.29
CA VAL A 29 6.81 -11.30 0.87
C VAL A 29 5.48 -11.88 0.42
N PHE A 30 5.27 -13.20 0.55
CA PHE A 30 4.04 -13.88 0.11
C PHE A 30 3.66 -13.53 -1.36
N GLY A 31 4.59 -13.71 -2.30
CA GLY A 31 4.39 -13.40 -3.73
C GLY A 31 4.55 -11.93 -4.11
N PHE A 32 4.72 -11.02 -3.14
CA PHE A 32 5.12 -9.63 -3.43
C PHE A 32 6.63 -9.52 -3.62
N LEU A 33 7.06 -9.34 -4.86
CA LEU A 33 8.48 -9.18 -5.21
C LEU A 33 9.04 -7.87 -4.67
N VAL A 34 10.30 -7.90 -4.22
CA VAL A 34 10.97 -6.75 -3.59
C VAL A 34 10.91 -5.48 -4.44
N GLU A 35 11.11 -5.61 -5.75
CA GLU A 35 11.09 -4.47 -6.68
C GLU A 35 9.69 -3.83 -6.78
N ASP A 36 8.63 -4.64 -6.70
CA ASP A 36 7.25 -4.16 -6.66
C ASP A 36 6.94 -3.43 -5.36
N ILE A 37 7.46 -3.93 -4.24
CA ILE A 37 7.34 -3.25 -2.94
C ILE A 37 8.06 -1.90 -3.00
N LYS A 38 9.27 -1.82 -3.58
CA LYS A 38 10.01 -0.56 -3.74
C LYS A 38 9.25 0.43 -4.63
N GLN A 39 8.68 -0.04 -5.74
CA GLN A 39 7.89 0.80 -6.63
C GLN A 39 6.66 1.36 -5.91
N GLU A 40 5.97 0.51 -5.15
CA GLU A 40 4.78 0.90 -4.39
C GLU A 40 5.09 1.87 -3.25
N VAL A 41 6.22 1.70 -2.56
CA VAL A 41 6.72 2.65 -1.55
C VAL A 41 7.01 4.01 -2.19
N ARG A 42 7.66 4.02 -3.37
CA ARG A 42 7.91 5.27 -4.12
C ARG A 42 6.61 5.95 -4.53
N ARG A 43 5.60 5.20 -5.00
CA ARG A 43 4.28 5.74 -5.37
C ARG A 43 3.56 6.33 -4.16
N SER A 44 3.37 5.54 -3.11
CA SER A 44 2.63 5.92 -1.91
C SER A 44 3.28 7.09 -1.14
N SER A 45 4.61 7.24 -1.21
CA SER A 45 5.33 8.39 -0.63
C SER A 45 4.84 9.76 -1.15
N ARG A 46 4.24 9.80 -2.33
CA ARG A 46 3.70 11.02 -2.97
C ARG A 46 2.23 11.28 -2.61
N LEU A 47 1.52 10.26 -2.12
CA LEU A 47 0.08 10.31 -1.85
C LEU A 47 -0.19 10.79 -0.42
N ARG A 48 -1.17 11.67 -0.27
CA ARG A 48 -1.55 12.28 1.01
C ARG A 48 -2.85 11.65 1.53
N CYS A 49 -2.80 11.11 2.75
CA CYS A 49 -3.97 10.54 3.40
C CYS A 49 -5.05 11.60 3.64
N VAL A 50 -6.30 11.31 3.25
CA VAL A 50 -7.42 12.23 3.49
C VAL A 50 -7.82 12.33 4.97
N GLY A 51 -7.53 11.31 5.78
CA GLY A 51 -7.80 11.27 7.22
C GLY A 51 -6.77 12.04 8.04
N CYS A 52 -5.50 11.62 8.04
CA CYS A 52 -4.45 12.23 8.88
C CYS A 52 -3.64 13.34 8.19
N LYS A 53 -3.86 13.59 6.89
CA LYS A 53 -3.16 14.58 6.06
C LYS A 53 -1.64 14.37 5.89
N LYS A 54 -1.08 13.25 6.36
CA LYS A 54 0.35 12.89 6.15
C LYS A 54 0.56 12.11 4.84
N LYS A 55 1.80 12.08 4.35
CA LYS A 55 2.22 11.30 3.16
C LYS A 55 2.29 9.79 3.45
N GLY A 56 2.41 8.96 2.41
CA GLY A 56 2.55 7.50 2.54
C GLY A 56 1.24 6.72 2.50
N ALA A 57 0.15 7.33 2.00
CA ALA A 57 -1.12 6.64 1.84
C ALA A 57 -1.06 5.67 0.64
N CYS A 58 -1.48 4.43 0.80
CA CYS A 58 -1.40 3.40 -0.25
C CYS A 58 -2.77 2.86 -0.70
N VAL A 59 -3.82 3.01 0.13
CA VAL A 59 -5.18 2.56 -0.16
C VAL A 59 -5.96 3.70 -0.83
N GLY A 60 -6.43 3.48 -2.04
CA GLY A 60 -7.25 4.39 -2.85
C GLY A 60 -8.69 3.92 -2.95
N CYS A 61 -9.59 4.85 -3.31
CA CYS A 61 -10.98 4.52 -3.63
C CYS A 61 -11.07 3.84 -5.01
N ASN A 62 -11.89 2.79 -5.13
CA ASN A 62 -12.08 2.08 -6.41
C ASN A 62 -12.90 2.87 -7.45
N ILE A 63 -13.48 4.01 -7.07
CA ILE A 63 -14.14 4.90 -8.02
C ILE A 63 -13.08 5.65 -8.82
N THR A 64 -13.06 5.46 -10.14
CA THR A 64 -12.04 5.97 -11.08
C THR A 64 -11.73 7.47 -10.92
N ASN A 65 -12.75 8.30 -10.72
CA ASN A 65 -12.59 9.75 -10.56
C ASN A 65 -12.31 10.20 -9.11
N CYS A 66 -12.32 9.28 -8.14
CA CYS A 66 -12.09 9.58 -6.74
C CYS A 66 -10.60 9.54 -6.40
N ARG A 67 -10.02 10.70 -6.15
CA ARG A 67 -8.59 10.84 -5.78
C ARG A 67 -8.32 10.63 -4.28
N LYS A 68 -9.30 10.16 -3.51
CA LYS A 68 -9.14 9.95 -2.06
C LYS A 68 -8.24 8.75 -1.82
N THR A 69 -7.20 8.96 -1.02
CA THR A 69 -6.29 7.91 -0.55
C THR A 69 -6.19 7.94 0.97
N VAL A 70 -5.96 6.79 1.60
CA VAL A 70 -5.80 6.64 3.04
C VAL A 70 -4.65 5.69 3.37
N HIS A 71 -4.04 5.88 4.55
CA HIS A 71 -3.33 4.77 5.18
C HIS A 71 -4.34 3.70 5.58
N TYR A 72 -3.95 2.43 5.55
CA TYR A 72 -4.77 1.33 6.06
C TYR A 72 -5.39 1.60 7.46
N PRO A 73 -4.64 1.99 8.52
CA PRO A 73 -5.23 2.28 9.83
C PRO A 73 -6.15 3.50 9.83
N CYS A 74 -5.86 4.51 9.01
CA CYS A 74 -6.75 5.66 8.85
C CYS A 74 -8.07 5.24 8.19
N GLY A 75 -8.00 4.37 7.18
CA GLY A 75 -9.18 3.80 6.53
C GLY A 75 -10.10 3.10 7.52
N ARG A 76 -9.54 2.23 8.38
CA ARG A 76 -10.31 1.55 9.43
C ARG A 76 -11.00 2.53 10.39
N LYS A 77 -10.33 3.60 10.82
CA LYS A 77 -10.91 4.62 11.70
C LYS A 77 -12.03 5.42 11.03
N HIS A 78 -11.94 5.64 9.72
CA HIS A 78 -12.89 6.44 8.94
C HIS A 78 -13.89 5.61 8.12
N LYS A 79 -14.06 4.32 8.45
CA LYS A 79 -15.00 3.40 7.78
C LYS A 79 -14.78 3.28 6.26
N PHE A 80 -13.54 3.39 5.80
CA PHE A 80 -13.20 2.97 4.45
C PHE A 80 -13.31 1.45 4.37
N ILE A 81 -14.05 0.96 3.38
CA ILE A 81 -14.12 -0.46 3.05
C ILE A 81 -12.97 -0.76 2.10
N SER A 82 -12.08 -1.66 2.52
CA SER A 82 -11.05 -2.29 1.68
C SER A 82 -11.35 -3.80 1.68
N GLN A 83 -11.53 -4.39 0.49
CA GLN A 83 -11.63 -5.84 0.32
C GLN A 83 -10.24 -6.41 0.07
#